data_AF-X1C039-F1
#
_entry.id   AF-X1C039-F1
#
_cell.length_a   1.000
_cell.length_b   1.000
_cell.length_c   1.000
_cell.angle_alpha   90.00
_cell.angle_beta   90.00
_cell.angle_gamma   90.00
#
_symmetry.space_group_name_H-M   'P 1'
#
loop_
_entity.id
_entity.type
_entity.pdbx_description
1 polymer ?
#
loop_
_entity_poly.entity_id
_entity_poly.type
_entity_poly.pdbx_seq_one_letter_code
_entity_poly.pdbx_strand_id
1 'polypeptide(L)'
;SFLTSLEPLFVSDNAPRIVKSMSEAAKRVGTGPMASVAGAIAEFVGNELLAFSPEIILENGGDIFLKSSKKRLIGIYAGKSPLTGKIGLEINGDDTPLGICTSSGTVGHSLSD
;
A
#
# COMPACT_ATOMS: atom_id res chain seq x y z
N SER A 1 17.84 -11.39 -6.52
CA SER A 1 17.90 -10.07 -7.19
C SER A 1 16.74 -9.22 -6.68
N PHE A 2 16.67 -7.92 -6.99
CA PHE A 2 15.61 -7.04 -6.47
C PHE A 2 14.19 -7.57 -6.73
N LEU A 3 13.94 -8.05 -7.95
CA LEU A 3 12.62 -8.52 -8.39
C LEU A 3 12.15 -9.80 -7.67
N THR A 4 13.07 -10.72 -7.36
CA THR A 4 12.72 -12.09 -6.93
C THR A 4 13.15 -12.41 -5.51
N SER A 5 13.71 -11.46 -4.77
CA SER A 5 14.14 -11.72 -3.39
C SER A 5 12.93 -11.74 -2.47
N LEU A 6 12.95 -12.68 -1.52
CA LEU A 6 11.99 -12.80 -0.42
C LEU A 6 12.56 -12.28 0.90
N GLU A 7 13.81 -11.78 0.88
CA GLU A 7 14.54 -11.28 2.04
C GLU A 7 14.92 -9.80 1.83
N PRO A 8 15.20 -9.05 2.91
CA PRO A 8 15.62 -7.67 2.79
C PRO A 8 16.88 -7.52 1.93
N LEU A 9 16.87 -6.53 1.04
CA LEU A 9 18.03 -6.20 0.19
C LEU A 9 18.51 -4.78 0.46
N PHE A 10 19.82 -4.64 0.60
CA PHE A 10 20.47 -3.33 0.57
C PHE A 10 20.50 -2.80 -0.87
N VAL A 11 20.15 -1.52 -1.04
CA VAL A 11 20.20 -0.83 -2.32
C VAL A 11 21.24 0.28 -2.28
N SER A 12 21.78 0.64 -3.44
CA SER A 12 22.76 1.73 -3.55
C SER A 12 22.15 3.08 -3.14
N ASP A 13 22.97 3.96 -2.57
CA ASP A 13 22.57 5.34 -2.27
C ASP A 13 22.12 6.14 -3.50
N ASN A 14 22.57 5.75 -4.70
CA ASN A 14 22.15 6.35 -5.97
C ASN A 14 20.88 5.74 -6.57
N ALA A 15 20.23 4.78 -5.87
CA ALA A 15 18.99 4.19 -6.34
C ALA A 15 17.84 5.22 -6.41
N PRO A 16 16.81 5.00 -7.25
CA PRO A 16 15.61 5.82 -7.24
C PRO A 16 14.94 5.87 -5.86
N ARG A 17 14.31 6.99 -5.52
CA ARG A 17 13.66 7.18 -4.19
C ARG A 17 12.66 6.07 -3.84
N ILE A 18 11.84 5.65 -4.81
CA ILE A 18 10.86 4.57 -4.61
C ILE A 18 11.54 3.24 -4.29
N VAL A 19 12.68 2.94 -4.93
CA VAL A 19 13.46 1.72 -4.68
C VAL A 19 14.04 1.70 -3.26
N LYS A 20 14.51 2.86 -2.77
CA LYS A 20 14.97 2.99 -1.38
C LYS A 20 13.82 2.81 -0.39
N SER A 21 12.68 3.47 -0.62
CA SER A 21 11.49 3.33 0.23
C SER A 21 11.03 1.87 0.33
N MET A 22 10.96 1.17 -0.80
CA MET A 22 10.60 -0.25 -0.85
C MET A 22 11.59 -1.13 -0.06
N SER A 23 12.89 -0.89 -0.21
CA SER A 23 13.95 -1.61 0.52
C SER A 23 13.87 -1.35 2.03
N GLU A 24 13.64 -0.10 2.45
CA GLU A 24 13.49 0.27 3.86
C GLU A 24 12.24 -0.34 4.50
N ALA A 25 11.11 -0.34 3.80
CA ALA A 25 9.87 -0.96 4.26
C ALA A 25 10.04 -2.47 4.44
N ALA A 26 10.59 -3.14 3.42
CA ALA A 26 10.88 -4.57 3.43
C ALA A 26 11.81 -4.97 4.58
N LYS A 27 12.85 -4.16 4.86
CA LYS A 27 13.78 -4.39 5.97
C LYS A 27 13.10 -4.39 7.33
N ARG A 28 12.06 -3.56 7.55
CA ARG A 28 11.36 -3.47 8.85
C ARG A 28 10.57 -4.73 9.19
N VAL A 29 10.13 -5.47 8.19
CA VAL A 29 9.27 -6.65 8.34
C VAL A 29 9.92 -7.95 7.88
N GLY A 30 11.16 -7.90 7.40
CA GLY A 30 11.94 -9.09 7.04
C GLY A 30 11.55 -9.72 5.70
N THR A 31 10.98 -8.96 4.77
CA THR A 31 10.53 -9.45 3.46
C THR A 31 11.40 -8.91 2.32
N GLY A 32 11.10 -9.31 1.07
CA GLY A 32 11.70 -8.75 -0.12
C GLY A 32 11.13 -7.39 -0.54
N PRO A 33 11.91 -6.49 -1.19
CA PRO A 33 11.44 -5.15 -1.59
C PRO A 33 10.15 -5.15 -2.41
N MET A 34 9.97 -6.13 -3.29
CA MET A 34 8.78 -6.23 -4.15
C MET A 34 7.49 -6.49 -3.39
N ALA A 35 7.53 -6.97 -2.14
CA ALA A 35 6.35 -7.11 -1.30
C ALA A 35 5.67 -5.76 -1.00
N SER A 36 6.38 -4.64 -1.16
CA SER A 36 5.86 -3.29 -0.92
C SER A 36 5.54 -2.50 -2.20
N VAL A 37 5.68 -3.11 -3.39
CA VAL A 37 5.65 -2.37 -4.67
C VAL A 37 4.34 -1.62 -4.90
N ALA A 38 3.20 -2.25 -4.62
CA ALA A 38 1.89 -1.67 -4.91
C ALA A 38 1.60 -0.47 -3.99
N GLY A 39 1.85 -0.63 -2.68
CA GLY A 39 1.79 0.45 -1.70
C GLY A 39 2.76 1.59 -2.00
N ALA A 40 4.01 1.29 -2.38
CA ALA A 40 5.00 2.31 -2.71
C ALA A 40 4.59 3.14 -3.95
N ILE A 41 4.03 2.50 -4.98
CA ILE A 41 3.46 3.22 -6.14
C ILE A 41 2.29 4.10 -5.70
N ALA A 42 1.37 3.55 -4.90
CA ALA A 42 0.21 4.29 -4.43
C ALA A 42 0.59 5.53 -3.62
N GLU A 43 1.57 5.40 -2.72
CA GLU A 43 2.11 6.50 -1.92
C GLU A 43 2.78 7.57 -2.79
N PHE A 44 3.67 7.20 -3.69
CA PHE A 44 4.42 8.17 -4.50
C PHE A 44 3.50 8.94 -5.43
N VAL A 45 2.60 8.25 -6.14
CA VAL A 45 1.63 8.89 -7.02
C VAL A 45 0.64 9.73 -6.22
N GLY A 46 0.15 9.20 -5.10
CA GLY A 46 -0.77 9.91 -4.20
C GLY A 46 -0.20 11.23 -3.70
N ASN A 47 1.06 11.23 -3.27
CA ASN A 47 1.76 12.43 -2.83
C ASN A 47 1.98 13.45 -3.95
N GLU A 48 2.32 13.03 -5.17
CA GLU A 48 2.46 13.94 -6.30
C GLU A 48 1.12 14.58 -6.72
N LEU A 49 0.03 13.82 -6.62
CA LEU A 49 -1.30 14.29 -6.96
C LEU A 49 -1.88 15.31 -5.96
N LEU A 50 -1.31 15.42 -4.74
CA LEU A 50 -1.77 16.39 -3.73
C LEU A 50 -1.64 17.85 -4.19
N ALA A 51 -0.76 18.12 -5.15
CA ALA A 51 -0.66 19.44 -5.77
C ALA A 51 -1.91 19.82 -6.58
N PHE A 52 -2.72 18.85 -6.99
CA PHE A 52 -3.89 19.04 -7.86
C PHE A 52 -5.22 18.81 -7.14
N SER A 53 -5.24 17.99 -6.08
CA SER A 53 -6.46 17.73 -5.29
C SER A 53 -6.14 17.54 -3.80
N PRO A 54 -6.87 18.19 -2.88
CA PRO A 54 -6.74 17.93 -1.44
C PRO A 54 -7.43 16.63 -1.01
N GLU A 55 -8.23 16.00 -1.88
CA GLU A 55 -8.94 14.75 -1.64
C GLU A 55 -8.48 13.70 -2.65
N ILE A 56 -7.81 12.64 -2.18
CA ILE A 56 -7.23 11.60 -3.02
C ILE A 56 -7.52 10.25 -2.41
N ILE A 57 -8.07 9.35 -3.22
CA ILE A 57 -8.16 7.92 -2.92
C ILE A 57 -7.54 7.22 -4.11
N LEU A 58 -6.37 6.62 -3.92
CA LEU A 58 -5.66 5.89 -4.96
C LEU A 58 -5.58 4.43 -4.54
N GLU A 59 -6.23 3.56 -5.30
CA GLU A 59 -6.25 2.11 -5.11
C GLU A 59 -5.36 1.45 -6.16
N ASN A 60 -4.47 0.58 -5.70
CA ASN A 60 -3.61 -0.25 -6.53
C ASN A 60 -3.74 -1.71 -6.06
N GLY A 61 -4.87 -2.34 -6.36
CA GLY A 61 -5.19 -3.68 -5.89
C GLY A 61 -5.55 -3.70 -4.41
N GLY A 62 -4.74 -4.37 -3.59
CA GLY A 62 -4.97 -4.47 -2.15
C GLY A 62 -4.48 -3.28 -1.33
N ASP A 63 -3.82 -2.32 -1.98
CA ASP A 63 -3.16 -1.17 -1.37
C ASP A 63 -3.85 0.14 -1.73
N ILE A 64 -4.09 0.98 -0.73
CA ILE A 64 -4.79 2.26 -0.86
C ILE A 64 -3.94 3.36 -0.22
N PHE A 65 -3.65 4.42 -0.98
CA PHE A 65 -3.27 5.71 -0.42
C PHE A 65 -4.52 6.58 -0.24
N LEU A 66 -4.71 7.11 0.97
CA LEU A 66 -5.86 7.92 1.32
C LEU A 66 -5.41 9.29 1.85
N LYS A 67 -5.86 10.36 1.18
CA LYS A 67 -5.94 11.72 1.74
C LYS A 67 -7.38 12.22 1.69
N SER A 68 -7.91 12.62 2.84
CA SER A 68 -9.26 13.16 2.95
C SER A 68 -9.35 14.13 4.14
N SER A 69 -10.14 15.19 4.02
CA SER A 69 -10.52 16.09 5.12
C SER A 69 -11.75 15.57 5.87
N LYS A 70 -12.46 14.60 5.28
CA LYS A 70 -13.67 14.00 5.85
C LYS A 70 -13.39 12.58 6.33
N LYS A 71 -14.22 12.13 7.27
CA LYS A 71 -14.29 10.72 7.66
C LYS A 71 -14.60 9.84 6.45
N ARG A 72 -13.88 8.72 6.33
CA ARG A 72 -14.07 7.71 5.26
C ARG A 72 -14.25 6.33 5.88
N LEU A 73 -15.05 5.51 5.21
CA LEU A 73 -15.22 4.10 5.55
C LEU A 73 -14.57 3.26 4.44
N ILE A 74 -13.51 2.54 4.78
CA ILE A 74 -12.79 1.65 3.85
C ILE A 74 -13.33 0.24 4.02
N GLY A 75 -14.12 -0.23 3.06
CA GLY A 75 -14.71 -1.56 3.09
C GLY A 75 -13.66 -2.66 2.90
N ILE A 76 -13.79 -3.75 3.66
CA ILE A 76 -12.95 -4.95 3.49
C ILE A 76 -13.70 -5.95 2.61
N TYR A 77 -13.10 -6.28 1.47
CA TYR A 77 -13.60 -7.33 0.58
C TYR A 77 -12.90 -8.65 0.89
N ALA A 78 -13.65 -9.67 1.31
CA ALA A 78 -13.12 -10.97 1.74
C ALA A 78 -13.60 -12.12 0.85
N GLY A 79 -13.89 -11.87 -0.42
CA GLY A 79 -14.33 -12.87 -1.39
C GLY A 79 -15.60 -13.62 -0.97
N LYS A 80 -15.52 -14.96 -0.88
CA LYS A 80 -16.64 -15.84 -0.48
C LYS A 80 -16.94 -15.83 1.02
N SER A 81 -16.14 -15.15 1.82
CA SER A 81 -16.36 -15.03 3.27
C SER A 81 -17.72 -14.40 3.56
N PRO A 82 -18.44 -14.84 4.61
CA PRO A 82 -19.67 -14.20 5.04
C PRO A 82 -19.48 -12.76 5.54
N LEU A 83 -18.22 -12.30 5.68
CA LEU A 83 -17.84 -10.95 6.10
C LEU A 83 -17.72 -9.95 4.95
N THR A 84 -17.75 -10.42 3.69
CA THR A 84 -17.64 -9.54 2.51
C THR A 84 -18.73 -8.47 2.52
N GLY A 85 -18.33 -7.20 2.41
CA GLY A 85 -19.24 -6.06 2.41
C GLY A 85 -19.88 -5.75 3.77
N LYS A 86 -19.43 -6.42 4.85
CA LYS A 86 -19.98 -6.23 6.21
C LYS A 86 -19.02 -5.55 7.18
N ILE A 87 -17.73 -5.48 6.84
CA ILE A 87 -16.69 -4.87 7.68
C ILE A 87 -16.07 -3.70 6.92
N GLY A 88 -15.83 -2.61 7.64
CA GLY A 88 -15.03 -1.50 7.14
C GLY A 88 -14.19 -0.87 8.25
N LEU A 89 -13.09 -0.24 7.84
CA LEU A 89 -12.24 0.57 8.70
C LEU A 89 -12.70 2.01 8.60
N GLU A 90 -13.10 2.59 9.72
CA GLU A 90 -13.40 4.01 9.80
C GLU A 90 -12.10 4.80 9.99
N ILE A 91 -11.84 5.74 9.10
CA ILE A 91 -10.64 6.60 9.12
C ILE A 91 -11.08 8.06 9.22
N ASN A 92 -10.56 8.81 10.20
CA ASN A 92 -10.84 10.24 10.29
C ASN A 92 -9.97 11.01 9.30
N GLY A 93 -10.45 12.18 8.85
CA GLY A 93 -9.68 13.00 7.92
C GLY A 93 -8.32 13.45 8.49
N ASP A 94 -8.28 13.70 9.81
CA ASP A 94 -7.09 14.12 10.53
C ASP A 94 -6.02 13.03 10.65
N ASP A 95 -6.40 11.76 10.44
CA ASP A 95 -5.46 10.64 10.42
C ASP A 95 -4.74 10.51 9.06
N THR A 96 -5.11 11.32 8.05
CA THR A 96 -4.62 11.22 6.67
C THR A 96 -3.59 12.31 6.32
N PRO A 97 -2.58 12.04 5.47
CA PRO A 97 -2.46 10.90 4.57
C PRO A 97 -2.04 9.60 5.27
N LEU A 98 -2.61 8.47 4.84
CA LEU A 98 -2.20 7.14 5.32
C LEU A 98 -2.34 6.07 4.23
N GLY A 99 -1.69 4.93 4.46
CA GLY A 99 -1.81 3.73 3.64
C GLY A 99 -2.69 2.66 4.30
N ILE A 100 -3.56 2.01 3.52
CA ILE A 100 -4.25 0.78 3.92
C ILE A 100 -3.78 -0.33 2.98
N CYS A 101 -3.26 -1.43 3.54
CA CYS A 101 -2.67 -2.52 2.77
C CYS A 101 -3.29 -3.85 3.19
N THR A 102 -3.57 -4.73 2.23
CA THR A 102 -4.09 -6.08 2.50
C THR A 102 -3.36 -7.13 1.70
N SER A 103 -3.09 -8.28 2.32
CA SER A 103 -2.56 -9.44 1.60
C SER A 103 -3.67 -10.08 0.76
N SER A 104 -3.53 -10.12 -0.55
CA SER A 104 -4.52 -10.73 -1.45
C SER A 104 -4.26 -12.23 -1.63
N GLY A 105 -4.27 -13.01 -0.55
CA GLY A 105 -3.98 -14.46 -0.63
C GLY A 105 -5.01 -15.29 -1.42
N THR A 106 -6.17 -14.72 -1.77
CA THR A 106 -7.27 -15.44 -2.47
C THR A 106 -8.02 -14.62 -3.52
N VAL A 107 -7.80 -13.30 -3.62
CA VAL A 107 -8.52 -12.40 -4.53
C VAL A 107 -7.52 -11.42 -5.16
N GLY A 108 -6.61 -11.95 -5.97
CA GLY A 108 -5.56 -11.19 -6.67
C GLY A 108 -4.44 -12.11 -7.13
N HIS A 109 -3.70 -11.72 -8.17
CA HIS A 109 -2.57 -12.51 -8.73
C HIS A 109 -1.30 -12.44 -7.86
N SER A 110 -1.36 -11.80 -6.69
CA SER A 110 -0.20 -11.59 -5.84
C SER A 110 0.08 -12.84 -5.01
N LEU A 111 1.14 -13.55 -5.39
CA LEU A 111 1.81 -14.52 -4.53
C LEU A 111 2.26 -13.77 -3.26
N SER A 112 1.65 -14.12 -2.13
CA SER A 112 2.12 -13.73 -0.80
C SER A 112 2.59 -15.02 -0.13
N ASP A 113 3.85 -15.05 0.29
CA ASP A 113 4.41 -16.12 1.13
C ASP A 113 4.02 -15.89 2.60
#